data_AF-A0A357BM72-F1
#
_entry.id   AF-A0A357BM72-F1
#
_cell.length_a   1.000
_cell.length_b   1.000
_cell.length_c   1.000
_cell.angle_alpha   90.00
_cell.angle_beta   90.00
_cell.angle_gamma   90.00
#
_symmetry.space_group_name_H-M   'P 1'
#
loop_
_entity.id
_entity.type
_entity.pdbx_description
1 polymer ?
#
loop_
_entity_poly.entity_id
_entity_poly.type
_entity_poly.pdbx_seq_one_letter_code
_entity_poly.pdbx_strand_id
1 'polypeptide(L)' 'MDQISRFVIWLCSKFSREQLELIVKELSDILQGRKEFPVNPKDVFREKHPNYRDFHVDSTPPLTESAKKKPKT' A
#
# COMPACT_ATOMS: atom_id res chain seq x y z
N MET A 1 19.69 -21.88 7.88
CA MET A 1 18.23 -21.98 7.71
C MET A 1 17.80 -20.79 6.89
N ASP A 2 17.35 -21.04 5.66
CA ASP A 2 16.84 -20.01 4.76
C ASP A 2 15.60 -19.31 5.34
N GLN A 3 15.36 -18.06 4.95
CA GLN A 3 14.22 -17.27 5.44
C GLN A 3 12.88 -17.96 5.13
N ILE A 4 12.78 -18.60 3.96
CA ILE A 4 11.59 -19.34 3.53
C ILE A 4 11.42 -20.58 4.42
N SER A 5 12.50 -21.30 4.72
CA SER A 5 12.42 -22.47 5.61
C SER A 5 11.89 -22.10 7.01
N ARG A 6 12.30 -20.96 7.55
CA ARG A 6 11.77 -20.46 8.84
C ARG A 6 10.28 -20.11 8.74
N PHE A 7 9.87 -19.51 7.63
CA PHE A 7 8.46 -19.21 7.38
C PHE A 7 7.63 -20.50 7.28
N VAL A 8 8.11 -21.52 6.58
CA VAL A 8 7.45 -22.83 6.48
C VAL A 8 7.29 -23.48 7.85
N ILE A 9 8.35 -23.49 8.67
CA ILE A 9 8.28 -24.04 10.04
C ILE A 9 7.26 -23.28 10.88
N TRP A 10 7.21 -21.95 10.78
CA TRP A 10 6.22 -21.14 11.47
C TRP A 10 4.78 -21.47 11.02
N LEU A 11 4.58 -21.65 9.70
CA LEU A 11 3.28 -22.05 9.14
C LEU A 11 2.82 -23.40 9.72
N CYS A 12 3.71 -24.39 9.74
CA CYS A 12 3.44 -25.71 10.30
C CYS A 12 3.18 -25.70 11.81
N SER A 13 3.73 -24.73 12.54
CA SER A 13 3.48 -24.54 13.97
C SER A 13 2.11 -23.89 14.24
N LYS A 14 1.60 -23.09 13.29
CA LYS A 14 0.40 -22.28 13.47
C LYS A 14 -0.90 -22.94 12.99
N PHE A 15 -0.82 -23.80 11.98
CA PHE A 15 -1.99 -24.32 11.27
C PHE A 15 -2.07 -25.84 11.29
N SER A 16 -3.29 -26.38 11.23
CA SER A 16 -3.52 -27.82 11.05
C SER A 16 -3.20 -28.25 9.62
N ARG A 17 -3.08 -29.57 9.39
CA ARG A 17 -2.84 -30.13 8.06
C ARG A 17 -3.88 -29.67 7.03
N GLU A 18 -5.16 -29.73 7.38
CA GLU A 18 -6.28 -29.33 6.51
C GLU A 18 -6.19 -27.85 6.13
N GLN A 19 -5.82 -27.00 7.09
CA GLN A 19 -5.60 -25.57 6.86
C GLN A 19 -4.39 -25.32 5.96
N LEU A 20 -3.30 -26.06 6.14
CA LEU A 20 -2.12 -25.97 5.28
C LEU A 20 -2.44 -26.39 3.84
N GLU A 21 -3.20 -27.46 3.66
CA GLU A 21 -3.67 -27.90 2.33
C GLU A 21 -4.53 -26.82 1.66
N LEU A 22 -5.41 -26.15 2.40
CA LEU A 22 -6.18 -25.02 1.90
C LEU A 22 -5.30 -23.82 1.53
N ILE A 23 -4.33 -23.46 2.38
CA ILE A 23 -3.38 -22.36 2.12
C ILE A 23 -2.59 -22.63 0.83
N VAL A 24 -2.08 -23.85 0.66
CA VAL A 24 -1.33 -24.24 -0.55
C VAL A 24 -2.22 -24.17 -1.79
N LYS A 25 -3.47 -24.64 -1.70
CA LYS A 25 -4.44 -24.55 -2.81
C LYS A 25 -4.70 -23.09 -3.21
N GLU A 26 -4.98 -22.23 -2.24
CA GLU A 26 -5.23 -20.81 -2.45
C GLU A 26 -4.01 -20.11 -3.08
N LEU A 27 -2.80 -20.37 -2.56
CA LEU A 27 -1.56 -19.84 -3.14
C LEU A 27 -1.35 -20.32 -4.59
N SER A 28 -1.64 -21.59 -4.87
CA SER A 28 -1.57 -22.14 -6.24
C SER A 28 -2.56 -21.46 -7.19
N ASP A 29 -3.80 -21.24 -6.77
CA ASP A 29 -4.84 -20.59 -7.59
C ASP A 29 -4.48 -19.13 -7.90
N ILE A 30 -3.83 -18.44 -6.96
CA ILE A 30 -3.29 -17.08 -7.16
C ILE A 30 -2.14 -17.10 -8.17
N LEU A 31 -1.17 -17.99 -8.01
CA LEU A 31 -0.02 -18.12 -8.92
C LEU A 31 -0.46 -18.51 -10.35
N GLN A 32 -1.58 -19.22 -10.48
CA GLN A 32 -2.18 -19.60 -11.76
C GLN A 32 -3.09 -18.52 -12.35
N GLY A 33 -3.22 -17.36 -11.70
CA GLY A 33 -4.06 -16.26 -12.17
C GLY A 33 -5.56 -16.56 -12.13
N ARG A 34 -5.98 -17.63 -11.44
CA ARG A 34 -7.40 -17.99 -11.27
C ARG A 34 -8.09 -17.14 -10.22
N LYS A 35 -7.30 -16.54 -9.32
CA LYS A 35 -7.77 -15.69 -8.23
C LYS A 35 -6.88 -14.46 -8.14
N GLU A 36 -7.48 -13.27 -8.26
CA GLU A 36 -6.79 -12.02 -7.96
C GLU A 36 -6.70 -11.88 -6.44
N PHE A 37 -5.51 -12.16 -5.88
CA PHE A 37 -5.24 -11.76 -4.51
C PHE A 37 -5.07 -10.23 -4.51
N PRO A 38 -5.52 -9.52 -3.46
CA PRO A 38 -5.12 -8.13 -3.26
C PRO A 38 -3.61 -8.10 -2.99
N VAL A 39 -2.82 -8.14 -4.07
CA VAL A 39 -1.35 -8.12 -4.06
C VAL A 39 -0.79 -6.79 -3.58
N ASN A 40 -1.63 -5.76 -3.54
CA ASN A 40 -1.38 -4.61 -2.70
C ASN A 40 -2.15 -4.82 -1.39
N PRO A 41 -1.51 -4.78 -0.19
CA PRO A 41 -2.25 -4.43 1.00
C PRO A 41 -3.04 -3.18 0.63
N LYS A 42 -4.38 -3.24 0.71
CA LYS A 42 -5.23 -2.09 0.39
C LYS A 42 -4.62 -0.92 1.13
N ASP A 43 -4.04 0.02 0.39
CA ASP A 43 -3.36 1.15 0.97
C ASP A 43 -4.46 2.10 1.41
N VAL A 44 -5.16 1.71 2.49
CA VAL A 44 -6.34 2.37 3.04
C VAL A 44 -6.04 3.84 3.30
N PHE A 45 -4.75 4.13 3.50
CA PHE A 45 -4.21 5.45 3.65
C PHE A 45 -4.38 6.31 2.38
N ARG A 46 -4.03 5.80 1.20
CA ARG A 46 -4.21 6.53 -0.07
C ARG A 46 -5.69 6.68 -0.44
N GLU A 47 -6.53 5.69 -0.12
CA GLU A 47 -7.99 5.78 -0.30
C GLU A 47 -8.61 6.86 0.60
N LYS A 48 -8.17 6.95 1.88
CA LYS A 48 -8.64 7.97 2.82
C LYS A 48 -8.04 9.36 2.57
N HIS A 49 -6.87 9.42 1.95
CA HIS A 49 -6.13 10.65 1.71
C HIS A 49 -5.68 10.75 0.24
N PRO A 50 -6.61 11.00 -0.70
CA PRO A 50 -6.33 11.02 -2.14
C PRO A 50 -5.27 12.06 -2.54
N ASN A 51 -5.16 13.15 -1.77
CA ASN A 51 -4.23 14.25 -2.04
C ASN A 51 -2.97 14.20 -1.16
N TYR A 52 -2.74 13.12 -0.41
CA TYR A 52 -1.55 13.03 0.46
C TYR A 52 -0.28 12.90 -0.38
N ARG A 53 0.67 13.82 -0.18
CA ARG A 53 1.89 13.98 -0.99
C ARG A 53 1.64 14.28 -2.47
N ASP A 54 0.48 14.83 -2.80
CA ASP A 54 0.28 15.43 -4.11
C ASP A 54 0.98 16.80 -4.14
N PHE A 55 2.27 16.79 -4.47
CA PHE A 55 3.09 17.99 -4.55
C PHE A 55 2.97 18.58 -5.96
N HIS A 56 2.05 19.53 -6.12
CA HIS A 56 2.05 20.39 -7.30
C HIS A 56 2.98 21.58 -7.05
N VAL A 57 4.04 21.70 -7.85
CA VAL A 57 4.89 22.89 -7.84
C VAL A 57 4.10 24.02 -8.50
N ASP A 58 3.98 25.16 -7.81
CA ASP A 58 3.36 26.34 -8.41
C ASP A 58 4.14 26.72 -9.67
N SER A 59 3.45 26.68 -10.82
CA SER A 59 4.05 27.05 -12.11
C SER A 59 4.10 28.56 -12.29
N THR A 60 3.44 29.32 -11.43
CA THR A 60 3.47 30.77 -11.50
C THR A 60 4.75 31.32 -10.85
N PRO A 61 5.44 32.25 -11.54
CA PRO A 61 6.59 32.91 -10.95
C PRO A 61 6.13 33.81 -9.78
N PRO A 62 7.02 34.05 -8.80
CA PRO A 62 6.71 34.94 -7.68
C PRO A 62 6.33 36.34 -8.17
N LEU A 63 5.39 36.99 -7.47
CA LEU A 63 4.99 38.35 -7.76
C LEU A 63 6.17 39.30 -7.63
N THR A 64 6.44 40.07 -8.69
CA THR A 64 7.51 41.07 -8.72
C THR A 64 7.18 42.32 -7.91
N GLU A 65 5.89 42.57 -7.66
CA GLU A 65 5.41 43.77 -6.96
C GLU A 65 4.98 43.44 -5.52
N SER A 66 5.38 44.30 -4.58
CA SER A 66 4.96 44.19 -3.18
C SER A 66 3.46 44.51 -3.03
N ALA A 67 2.77 43.79 -2.14
CA ALA A 67 1.34 44.02 -1.88
C ALA A 67 1.07 45.46 -1.41
N LYS A 68 0.14 46.16 -2.09
CA LYS A 68 -0.32 47.50 -1.70
C LYS A 68 -0.93 47.42 -0.29
N LYS A 69 -0.34 48.14 0.67
CA LYS A 69 -0.84 48.21 2.05
C LYS A 69 -2.28 48.71 2.04
N LYS A 70 -3.22 47.91 2.55
CA LYS A 70 -4.59 48.37 2.80
C LYS A 70 -4.55 49.46 3.88
N PRO A 71 -5.32 50.55 3.73
CA PRO A 71 -5.45 51.54 4.79
C PRO A 71 -6.09 50.87 6.02
N LYS A 72 -5.48 51.08 7.19
CA LYS A 72 -6.06 50.68 8.48
C LYS A 72 -7.38 51.44 8.64
N THR A 73 -8.48 50.70 8.79
CA THR A 73 -9.76 51.22 9.29
C THR A 73 -9.71 51.23 10.81
#